data_AF-A0A6H1ZC26-F1
#
_entry.id   AF-A0A6H1ZC26-F1
#
_cell.length_a   1.000
_cell.length_b   1.000
_cell.length_c   1.000
_cell.angle_alpha   90.00
_cell.angle_beta   90.00
_cell.angle_gamma   90.00
#
_symmetry.space_group_name_H-M   'P 1'
#
loop_
_entity.id
_entity.type
_entity.pdbx_description
1 polymer ?
#
loop_
_entity_poly.entity_id
_entity_poly.type
_entity_poly.pdbx_seq_one_letter_code
_entity_poly.pdbx_strand_id
1 'polypeptide(L)' 'MGTWTHAICEGCWIIKCMYKEPVKLINRVAETCCFCGDSTVSGIYIREDPAKVKYCKCISGVK' A
#
# COMPACT_ATOMS: atom_id res chain seq x y z
N MET A 1 13.61 11.46 -1.35
CA MET A 1 12.85 11.20 -0.11
C MET A 1 11.95 10.00 -0.37
N GLY A 2 12.35 8.79 0.06
CA GLY A 2 11.52 7.60 -0.14
C GLY A 2 10.24 7.77 0.66
N THR A 3 9.09 7.67 0.02
CA THR A 3 7.79 7.65 0.71
C THR A 3 7.64 6.25 1.30
N TRP A 4 7.80 6.11 2.63
CA TRP A 4 7.61 4.85 3.34
C TRP A 4 6.12 4.44 3.40
N THR A 5 5.24 5.16 2.70
CA THR A 5 3.81 4.89 2.60
C THR A 5 3.50 4.09 1.35
N HIS A 6 2.83 2.96 1.52
CA HIS A 6 2.56 2.01 0.44
C HIS A 6 1.08 1.64 0.41
N ALA A 7 0.50 1.60 -0.78
CA ALA A 7 -0.88 1.16 -0.96
C ALA A 7 -1.01 -0.33 -0.60
N ILE A 8 -2.09 -0.69 0.06
CA ILE A 8 -2.42 -2.08 0.42
C ILE A 8 -3.90 -2.34 0.13
N CYS A 9 -4.21 -3.52 -0.40
CA CYS A 9 -5.59 -3.93 -0.60
C CYS A 9 -6.26 -4.33 0.71
N GLU A 10 -7.60 -4.27 0.76
CA GLU A 10 -8.36 -4.62 1.96
C GLU A 10 -8.10 -6.07 2.43
N GLY A 11 -7.97 -7.03 1.51
CA GLY A 11 -7.66 -8.42 1.86
C GLY A 11 -6.30 -8.57 2.56
N CYS A 12 -5.24 -7.96 2.01
CA CYS A 12 -3.93 -7.96 2.64
C CYS A 12 -3.93 -7.18 3.96
N TRP A 13 -4.70 -6.10 4.07
CA TRP A 13 -4.86 -5.37 5.32
C TRP A 13 -5.50 -6.22 6.41
N ILE A 14 -6.60 -6.91 6.13
CA ILE A 14 -7.28 -7.78 7.11
C ILE A 14 -6.33 -8.87 7.63
N ILE A 15 -5.54 -9.48 6.74
CA ILE A 15 -4.58 -10.53 7.09
C ILE A 15 -3.42 -9.98 7.94
N LYS A 16 -2.90 -8.79 7.60
CA LYS A 16 -1.69 -8.23 8.25
C LYS A 16 -1.98 -7.33 9.45
N CYS A 17 -3.16 -6.73 9.51
CA CYS A 17 -3.55 -5.68 10.44
C CYS A 17 -4.95 -5.95 10.99
N MET A 18 -5.21 -7.22 11.37
CA MET A 18 -6.51 -7.72 11.84
C MET A 18 -7.12 -6.93 13.02
N TYR A 19 -6.30 -6.17 13.76
CA TYR A 19 -6.73 -5.36 14.91
C TYR A 19 -6.71 -3.84 14.68
N LYS A 20 -6.47 -3.39 13.44
CA LYS A 20 -6.40 -1.95 13.13
C LYS A 20 -7.48 -1.58 12.13
N GLU A 21 -8.24 -0.54 12.46
CA GLU A 21 -9.11 0.09 11.48
C GLU A 21 -8.25 0.87 10.46
N PRO A 22 -8.40 0.58 9.15
CA PRO A 22 -7.63 1.29 8.14
C PRO A 22 -8.16 2.71 7.98
N VAL A 23 -7.25 3.68 7.99
CA VAL A 23 -7.56 5.03 7.51
C VAL A 23 -7.59 4.98 5.98
N LYS A 24 -8.77 5.29 5.40
CA LYS A 24 -9.00 5.26 3.96
C LYS A 24 -9.04 6.68 3.39
N LEU A 25 -8.36 6.92 2.27
CA LEU A 25 -8.53 8.16 1.52
C LEU A 25 -9.92 8.21 0.87
N ILE A 26 -10.50 9.42 0.83
CA ILE A 26 -11.79 9.68 0.19
C ILE A 26 -11.64 9.66 -1.34
N ASN A 27 -10.55 10.24 -1.85
CA ASN A 27 -10.24 10.25 -3.28
C ASN A 27 -9.34 9.06 -3.64
N ARG A 28 -9.96 7.95 -4.06
CA ARG A 28 -9.27 6.67 -4.24
C ARG A 28 -8.74 6.57 -5.67
N VAL A 29 -7.42 6.55 -5.81
CA VAL A 29 -6.74 6.26 -7.07
C VAL A 29 -6.44 4.76 -7.12
N ALA A 30 -6.52 4.17 -8.31
CA ALA A 30 -6.08 2.79 -8.50
C ALA A 30 -4.56 2.69 -8.35
N GLU A 31 -4.11 1.91 -7.38
CA GLU A 31 -2.70 1.69 -7.07
C GLU A 31 -2.39 0.20 -6.95
N THR A 32 -1.12 -0.15 -6.87
CA THR A 32 -0.69 -1.54 -6.69
C THR A 32 -0.52 -1.86 -5.21
N CYS A 33 -1.18 -2.92 -4.74
CA CYS A 33 -0.97 -3.44 -3.40
C CYS A 33 0.48 -3.89 -3.21
N CYS A 34 1.14 -3.36 -2.19
CA CYS A 34 2.54 -3.62 -1.90
C CYS A 34 2.85 -5.07 -1.44
N PHE A 35 1.82 -5.85 -1.09
CA PHE A 35 1.98 -7.23 -0.60
C PHE A 35 1.61 -8.32 -1.61
N CYS A 36 0.52 -8.17 -2.36
CA CYS A 36 0.09 -9.16 -3.36
C CYS A 36 0.40 -8.74 -4.80
N GLY A 37 0.62 -7.44 -5.05
CA GLY A 37 0.83 -6.91 -6.40
C GLY A 37 -0.45 -6.64 -7.18
N ASP A 38 -1.62 -6.91 -6.61
CA ASP A 38 -2.90 -6.65 -7.27
C ASP A 38 -3.25 -5.16 -7.28
N SER A 39 -3.97 -4.73 -8.31
CA SER A 39 -4.54 -3.39 -8.36
C SER A 39 -5.61 -3.23 -7.29
N THR A 40 -5.52 -2.15 -6.50
CA THR A 40 -6.45 -1.83 -5.43
C THR A 40 -6.88 -0.37 -5.51
N VAL A 41 -8.17 -0.17 -5.25
CA VAL A 41 -8.80 1.14 -5.04
C VAL A 41 -9.27 1.28 -3.59
N SER A 42 -8.69 0.50 -2.67
CA SER A 42 -9.10 0.52 -1.26
C SER A 42 -8.74 1.84 -0.55
N GLY A 43 -7.76 2.58 -1.09
CA GLY A 43 -7.29 3.84 -0.52
C GLY A 43 -6.64 3.68 0.86
N ILE A 44 -6.13 2.47 1.17
CA ILE A 44 -5.48 2.14 2.43
C ILE A 44 -3.98 2.21 2.22
N TYR A 45 -3.27 2.85 3.16
CA TYR A 45 -1.82 2.96 3.13
C TYR A 45 -1.21 2.48 4.44
N ILE A 46 -0.09 1.76 4.32
CA ILE A 46 0.73 1.36 5.46
C ILE A 46 2.05 2.11 5.43
N ARG A 47 2.66 2.29 6.60
CA ARG A 47 4.07 2.64 6.70
C ARG A 47 4.88 1.40 7.03
N GLU A 48 5.60 0.88 6.05
CA GLU A 48 6.40 -0.33 6.20
C GLU A 48 7.75 -0.14 5.49
N ASP A 49 8.75 -0.88 5.92
CA ASP A 49 10.05 -0.88 5.25
C ASP A 49 9.90 -1.40 3.81
N PRO A 50 10.32 -0.65 2.77
CA PRO A 50 10.21 -1.08 1.38
C PRO A 50 10.94 -2.41 1.11
N ALA A 51 11.97 -2.76 1.89
CA ALA A 51 12.65 -4.06 1.78
C ALA A 51 11.76 -5.24 2.22
N LYS A 52 10.72 -4.99 3.01
CA LYS A 52 9.77 -6.02 3.51
C LYS A 52 8.53 -6.17 2.65
N VAL A 53 8.29 -5.28 1.69
CA VAL A 53 7.13 -5.28 0.81
C VAL A 53 7.52 -5.58 -0.63
N LYS A 54 7.21 -6.80 -1.08
CA LYS A 54 7.70 -7.38 -2.33
C LYS A 54 7.28 -6.61 -3.60
N TYR A 55 6.13 -5.94 -3.56
CA TYR A 55 5.54 -5.27 -4.72
C TYR A 55 5.56 -3.75 -4.59
N CYS A 56 6.32 -3.24 -3.62
CA CYS A 56 6.52 -1.82 -3.51
C CYS A 56 7.40 -1.34 -4.66
N LYS A 57 6.74 -0.88 -5.73
CA LYS A 57 7.43 -0.09 -6.75
C LYS A 57 7.73 1.26 -6.13
N CYS A 58 8.95 1.43 -5.62
CA CYS A 58 9.56 2.75 -5.60
C CYS A 58 9.31 3.36 -6.98
N ILE A 59 8.67 4.51 -7.01
CA ILE A 59 8.48 5.30 -8.24
C ILE A 59 9.87 5.84 -8.61
N SER A 60 10.76 4.96 -9.10
CA SER A 60 12.05 5.33 -9.67
C SER A 60 11.76 5.86 -11.07
N GLY A 61 11.31 7.10 -11.14
CA GLY A 61 10.82 7.67 -12.40
C GLY A 61 10.54 9.16 -12.34
N VAL A 62 11.44 9.94 -11.75
CA VAL A 62 11.62 11.34 -12.16
C VAL A 62 13.13 11.57 -12.27
N LYS A 63 13.65 11.40 -13.48
CA LYS A 63 14.84 12.11 -13.95
C LYS A 63 14.38 13.43 -14.53
#